data_AF-X1C2Z2-F1
#
_entry.id   AF-X1C2Z2-F1
#
_cell.length_a   1.000
_cell.length_b   1.000
_cell.length_c   1.000
_cell.angle_alpha   90.00
_cell.angle_beta   90.00
_cell.angle_gamma   90.00
#
_symmetry.space_group_name_H-M   'P 1'
#
loop_
_entity.id
_entity.type
_entity.pdbx_description
1 polymer ?
#
loop_
_entity_poly.entity_id
_entity_poly.type
_entity_poly.pdbx_seq_one_letter_code
_entity_poly.pdbx_strand_id
1 'polypeptide(L)'
;MRCFRNGGAGILATDAADKLGLKLAPISPEHSDLLRSKLPQASSVLNPIDILGDAGADRYKLVLETCSKVDAINGIVILMSPQAVTQYKETTDVILDFCSLHSSEKPLVVSYMGGVSNKKEMSRLREHGVPCFSFPQDAIRSVAGIYEYSCIVDKETETYEQFEVDSKQAQSIFQNVLEDK
;
A
#
# COMPACT_ATOMS: atom_id res chain seq x y z
N MET A 1 6.45 4.13 4.60
CA MET A 1 6.03 2.97 3.77
C MET A 1 7.17 1.97 3.61
N ARG A 2 6.88 0.67 3.50
CA ARG A 2 7.91 -0.34 3.22
C ARG A 2 7.55 -1.19 1.99
N CYS A 3 8.53 -1.42 1.12
CA CYS A 3 8.35 -2.16 -0.12
C CYS A 3 8.97 -3.56 -0.03
N PHE A 4 8.37 -4.53 -0.70
CA PHE A 4 8.89 -5.90 -0.82
C PHE A 4 9.28 -6.23 -2.25
N ARG A 5 10.45 -6.86 -2.38
CA ARG A 5 11.14 -7.42 -3.54
C ARG A 5 12.09 -6.46 -4.29
N ASN A 6 13.31 -6.96 -4.49
CA ASN A 6 14.45 -6.33 -5.15
C ASN A 6 14.57 -6.71 -6.63
N GLY A 7 15.45 -6.00 -7.34
CA GLY A 7 15.55 -5.95 -8.79
C GLY A 7 14.99 -4.63 -9.32
N GLY A 8 14.79 -4.53 -10.63
CA GLY A 8 14.29 -3.31 -11.27
C GLY A 8 12.98 -2.78 -10.67
N ALA A 9 12.09 -3.67 -10.21
CA ALA A 9 10.82 -3.26 -9.60
C ALA A 9 10.99 -2.49 -8.28
N GLY A 10 11.93 -2.91 -7.42
CA GLY A 10 12.22 -2.24 -6.16
C GLY A 10 12.83 -0.85 -6.39
N ILE A 11 13.69 -0.71 -7.40
CA ILE A 11 14.24 0.59 -7.83
C ILE A 11 13.10 1.49 -8.34
N LEU A 12 12.27 1.00 -9.26
CA LEU A 12 11.14 1.78 -9.80
C LEU A 12 10.15 2.23 -8.71
N ALA A 13 9.88 1.36 -7.72
CA ALA A 13 9.05 1.71 -6.58
C ALA A 13 9.72 2.76 -5.68
N THR A 14 11.02 2.64 -5.44
CA THR A 14 11.77 3.60 -4.63
C THR A 14 11.85 4.97 -5.30
N ASP A 15 12.15 5.01 -6.59
CA ASP A 15 12.17 6.25 -7.38
C ASP A 15 10.80 6.92 -7.42
N ALA A 16 9.72 6.12 -7.55
CA ALA A 16 8.36 6.65 -7.51
C ALA A 16 8.00 7.18 -6.12
N ALA A 17 8.45 6.53 -5.06
CA ALA A 17 8.20 6.95 -3.68
C ALA A 17 8.92 8.28 -3.40
N ASP A 18 10.18 8.38 -3.78
CA ASP A 18 10.99 9.60 -3.63
C ASP A 18 10.37 10.78 -4.38
N LYS A 19 9.98 10.59 -5.65
CA LYS A 19 9.28 11.61 -6.45
C LYS A 19 7.97 12.10 -5.85
N LEU A 20 7.29 11.26 -5.07
CA LEU A 20 6.02 11.58 -4.41
C LEU A 20 6.22 12.00 -2.94
N GLY A 21 7.46 12.20 -2.49
CA GLY A 21 7.77 12.62 -1.12
C GLY A 21 7.49 11.55 -0.05
N LEU A 22 7.27 10.29 -0.45
CA LEU A 22 7.05 9.19 0.48
C LEU A 22 8.36 8.70 1.08
N LYS A 23 8.41 8.59 2.40
CA LYS A 23 9.57 8.05 3.11
C LYS A 23 9.51 6.53 3.23
N LEU A 24 10.63 5.91 2.89
CA LEU A 24 10.87 4.49 3.16
C LEU A 24 11.12 4.30 4.66
N ALA A 25 10.24 3.53 5.31
CA ALA A 25 10.27 3.32 6.76
C ALA A 25 11.52 2.52 7.17
N PRO A 26 12.24 2.96 8.22
CA PRO A 26 13.32 2.18 8.80
C PRO A 26 12.77 0.92 9.49
N ILE A 27 13.67 -0.02 9.78
CA ILE A 27 13.36 -1.20 10.60
C ILE A 27 14.34 -1.21 11.77
N SER A 28 13.85 -1.53 12.97
CA SER A 28 14.72 -1.62 14.16
C SER A 28 15.74 -2.75 13.99
N PRO A 29 16.90 -2.68 14.66
CA PRO A 29 17.88 -3.77 14.68
C PRO A 29 17.25 -5.14 15.01
N GLU A 30 16.42 -5.21 16.05
CA GLU A 30 15.72 -6.43 16.48
C GLU A 30 14.95 -7.12 15.33
N HIS A 31 14.01 -6.41 14.70
CA HIS A 31 13.24 -6.93 13.57
C HIS A 31 14.12 -7.24 12.35
N SER A 32 15.20 -6.47 12.14
CA SER A 32 16.15 -6.74 11.05
C SER A 32 16.95 -8.02 11.27
N ASP A 33 17.34 -8.30 12.52
CA ASP A 33 18.07 -9.51 12.92
C ASP A 33 17.17 -10.74 12.85
N LEU A 34 15.90 -10.61 13.25
CA LEU A 34 14.89 -11.64 13.06
C LEU A 34 14.76 -12.02 11.58
N LEU A 35 14.65 -11.04 10.68
CA LEU A 35 14.59 -11.29 9.25
C LEU A 35 15.88 -11.92 8.72
N ARG A 36 17.06 -11.44 9.13
CA ARG A 36 18.36 -12.03 8.73
C ARG A 36 18.51 -13.48 9.18
N SER A 37 17.96 -13.84 10.34
CA SER A 37 18.05 -15.22 10.87
C SER A 37 17.21 -16.23 10.10
N LYS A 38 16.18 -15.77 9.37
CA LYS A 38 15.19 -16.61 8.69
C LYS A 38 15.22 -16.50 7.16
N LEU A 39 15.72 -15.38 6.63
CA LEU A 39 15.90 -15.19 5.21
C LEU A 39 17.28 -15.73 4.76
N PRO A 40 17.41 -16.16 3.50
CA PRO A 40 18.70 -16.56 2.95
C PRO A 40 19.75 -15.44 3.06
N GLN A 41 21.03 -15.81 3.17
CA GLN A 41 22.12 -14.83 3.33
C GLN A 41 22.21 -13.82 2.18
N ALA A 42 21.77 -14.20 0.97
CA ALA A 42 21.76 -13.31 -0.18
C ALA A 42 20.62 -12.26 -0.16
N SER A 43 19.65 -12.42 0.75
CA SER A 43 18.57 -11.44 0.95
C SER A 43 19.08 -10.12 1.53
N SER A 44 18.37 -9.05 1.24
CA SER A 44 18.58 -7.73 1.83
C SER A 44 17.42 -7.39 2.74
N VAL A 45 17.70 -7.10 4.00
CA VAL A 45 16.70 -6.63 4.97
C VAL A 45 16.61 -5.10 5.04
N LEU A 46 17.24 -4.39 4.10
CA LEU A 46 17.06 -2.94 3.93
C LEU A 46 15.68 -2.66 3.32
N ASN A 47 15.35 -1.39 3.06
CA ASN A 47 14.10 -1.02 2.40
C ASN A 47 14.41 -0.54 0.97
N PRO A 48 13.89 -1.20 -0.09
CA PRO A 48 13.00 -2.37 -0.09
C PRO A 48 13.64 -3.66 0.46
N ILE A 49 12.85 -4.52 1.09
CA ILE A 49 13.31 -5.84 1.55
C ILE A 49 13.39 -6.77 0.34
N ASP A 50 14.58 -7.33 0.10
CA ASP A 50 14.82 -8.36 -0.90
C ASP A 50 14.65 -9.77 -0.31
N ILE A 51 13.57 -10.44 -0.70
CA ILE A 51 13.32 -11.84 -0.33
C ILE A 51 13.83 -12.84 -1.37
N LEU A 52 14.59 -12.37 -2.37
CA LEU A 52 15.08 -13.10 -3.54
C LEU A 52 13.99 -13.53 -4.51
N GLY A 53 14.45 -13.94 -5.69
CA GLY A 53 13.57 -14.25 -6.80
C GLY A 53 12.82 -15.58 -6.66
N ASP A 54 13.46 -16.54 -6.01
CA ASP A 54 12.93 -17.87 -5.73
C ASP A 54 11.97 -17.89 -4.52
N ALA A 55 11.55 -16.72 -4.04
CA ALA A 55 10.66 -16.57 -2.89
C ALA A 55 9.33 -17.31 -3.07
N GLY A 56 9.11 -18.31 -2.22
CA GLY A 56 7.82 -18.94 -1.99
C GLY A 56 6.91 -18.10 -1.08
N ALA A 57 5.67 -18.53 -0.95
CA ALA A 57 4.65 -17.86 -0.15
C ALA A 57 5.02 -17.73 1.35
N ASP A 58 5.82 -18.65 1.87
CA ASP A 58 6.35 -18.66 3.24
C ASP A 58 7.23 -17.45 3.55
N ARG A 59 8.10 -17.05 2.61
CA ARG A 59 8.94 -15.86 2.74
C ARG A 59 8.11 -14.57 2.73
N TYR A 60 7.06 -14.50 1.91
CA TYR A 60 6.13 -13.37 1.93
C TYR A 60 5.40 -13.29 3.28
N LYS A 61 4.90 -14.43 3.79
CA LYS A 61 4.21 -14.51 5.08
C LYS A 61 5.09 -14.00 6.22
N LEU A 62 6.30 -14.54 6.32
CA LEU A 62 7.28 -14.15 7.35
C LEU A 62 7.52 -12.64 7.37
N VAL A 63 7.74 -12.07 6.18
CA VAL A 63 8.11 -10.68 6.02
C VAL A 63 6.91 -9.75 6.27
N LEU A 64 5.71 -10.14 5.85
CA LEU A 64 4.46 -9.45 6.16
C LEU A 64 4.20 -9.40 7.67
N GLU A 65 4.25 -10.56 8.34
CA GLU A 65 4.04 -10.66 9.78
C GLU A 65 5.10 -9.91 10.60
N THR A 66 6.32 -9.81 10.09
CA THR A 66 7.38 -9.05 10.77
C THR A 66 7.16 -7.55 10.59
N CYS A 67 6.89 -7.09 9.37
CA CYS A 67 6.66 -5.66 9.10
C CYS A 67 5.37 -5.13 9.72
N SER A 68 4.33 -5.97 9.88
CA SER A 68 3.08 -5.55 10.52
C SER A 68 3.27 -5.18 11.99
N LYS A 69 4.27 -5.76 12.67
CA LYS A 69 4.59 -5.50 14.08
C LYS A 69 5.46 -4.26 14.31
N VAL A 70 5.96 -3.62 13.25
CA VAL A 70 6.84 -2.45 13.37
C VAL A 70 6.03 -1.16 13.31
N ASP A 71 5.93 -0.41 14.40
CA ASP A 71 5.13 0.82 14.49
C ASP A 71 5.56 1.91 13.50
N ALA A 72 6.85 1.99 13.19
CA ALA A 72 7.38 2.95 12.21
C ALA A 72 6.90 2.67 10.76
N ILE A 73 6.25 1.53 10.50
CA ILE A 73 5.70 1.18 9.19
C ILE A 73 4.21 1.54 9.17
N ASN A 74 3.87 2.62 8.46
CA ASN A 74 2.47 3.05 8.29
C ASN A 74 1.79 2.49 7.04
N GLY A 75 2.47 1.63 6.28
CA GLY A 75 1.92 1.09 5.03
C GLY A 75 2.91 0.18 4.33
N ILE A 76 2.37 -0.82 3.65
CA ILE A 76 3.10 -1.94 3.07
C ILE A 76 2.81 -2.04 1.58
N VAL A 77 3.86 -2.19 0.76
CA VAL A 77 3.75 -2.45 -0.68
C VAL A 77 4.44 -3.76 -1.02
N ILE A 78 3.69 -4.72 -1.57
CA ILE A 78 4.24 -5.98 -2.08
C ILE A 78 4.51 -5.85 -3.57
N LEU A 79 5.74 -6.08 -4.03
CA LEU A 79 6.07 -6.15 -5.45
C LEU A 79 6.35 -7.59 -5.83
N MET A 80 5.69 -8.08 -6.87
CA MET A 80 5.87 -9.43 -7.37
C MET A 80 6.03 -9.42 -8.89
N SER A 81 7.14 -9.96 -9.37
CA SER A 81 7.43 -10.12 -10.80
C SER A 81 7.40 -11.59 -11.22
N PRO A 82 7.17 -11.89 -12.51
CA PRO A 82 7.19 -13.26 -13.01
C PRO A 82 8.60 -13.82 -12.90
N GLN A 83 8.70 -15.01 -12.32
CA GLN A 83 9.91 -15.82 -12.27
C GLN A 83 9.55 -17.28 -12.45
N ALA A 84 10.57 -18.11 -12.72
CA ALA A 84 10.39 -19.54 -13.00
C ALA A 84 9.66 -20.31 -11.89
N VAL A 85 9.77 -19.86 -10.64
CA VAL A 85 9.18 -20.52 -9.46
C VAL A 85 8.15 -19.66 -8.73
N THR A 86 7.63 -18.58 -9.36
CA THR A 86 6.68 -17.68 -8.70
C THR A 86 5.35 -18.39 -8.38
N GLN A 87 4.97 -18.35 -7.11
CA GLN A 87 3.74 -18.93 -6.58
C GLN A 87 2.64 -17.87 -6.44
N TYR A 88 2.05 -17.42 -7.56
CA TYR A 88 1.04 -16.35 -7.54
C TYR A 88 -0.15 -16.68 -6.66
N LYS A 89 -0.67 -17.90 -6.75
CA LYS A 89 -1.87 -18.32 -6.03
C LYS A 89 -1.60 -18.41 -4.53
N GLU A 90 -0.55 -19.12 -4.14
CA GLU A 90 -0.19 -19.36 -2.74
C GLU A 90 0.24 -18.06 -2.05
N THR A 91 0.94 -17.18 -2.76
CA THR A 91 1.28 -15.84 -2.23
C THR A 91 0.02 -14.99 -2.06
N THR A 92 -0.95 -15.11 -2.95
CA THR A 92 -2.24 -14.43 -2.84
C THR A 92 -3.06 -14.95 -1.67
N ASP A 93 -3.06 -16.28 -1.45
CA ASP A 93 -3.67 -16.90 -0.27
C ASP A 93 -3.07 -16.30 1.02
N VAL A 94 -1.73 -16.24 1.11
CA VAL A 94 -1.04 -15.62 2.25
C VAL A 94 -1.41 -14.16 2.46
N ILE A 95 -1.51 -13.37 1.39
CA ILE A 95 -1.87 -11.95 1.49
C ILE A 95 -3.30 -11.79 1.98
N LEU A 96 -4.24 -12.57 1.44
CA LEU A 96 -5.65 -12.50 1.82
C LEU A 96 -5.86 -12.97 3.26
N ASP A 97 -5.23 -14.07 3.66
CA ASP A 97 -5.24 -14.57 5.04
C ASP A 97 -4.70 -13.50 5.99
N PHE A 98 -3.55 -12.90 5.65
CA PHE A 98 -2.97 -11.80 6.43
C PHE A 98 -3.92 -10.61 6.53
N CYS A 99 -4.48 -10.14 5.42
CA CYS A 99 -5.43 -9.03 5.41
C CYS A 99 -6.68 -9.33 6.23
N SER A 100 -7.17 -10.57 6.22
CA SER A 100 -8.34 -10.98 7.03
C SER A 100 -8.09 -10.92 8.54
N LEU A 101 -6.84 -11.16 8.96
CA LEU A 101 -6.45 -11.12 10.38
C LEU A 101 -6.09 -9.70 10.85
N HIS A 102 -5.66 -8.83 9.94
CA HIS A 102 -5.13 -7.49 10.23
C HIS A 102 -5.91 -6.35 9.55
N SER A 103 -7.23 -6.54 9.30
CA SER A 103 -8.05 -5.70 8.39
C SER A 103 -8.17 -4.20 8.71
N SER A 104 -7.48 -3.67 9.72
CA SER A 104 -7.59 -2.26 10.14
C SER A 104 -6.28 -1.61 10.58
N GLU A 105 -5.14 -2.30 10.51
CA GLU A 105 -3.91 -1.78 11.13
C GLU A 105 -3.09 -0.91 10.17
N LYS A 106 -2.78 -1.43 8.98
CA LYS A 106 -1.84 -0.79 8.05
C LYS A 106 -2.31 -1.02 6.60
N PRO A 107 -2.38 0.03 5.75
CA PRO A 107 -2.71 -0.13 4.34
C PRO A 107 -1.71 -1.06 3.65
N LEU A 108 -2.23 -2.05 2.92
CA LEU A 108 -1.46 -3.00 2.15
C LEU A 108 -1.84 -2.87 0.68
N VAL A 109 -0.84 -2.61 -0.17
CA VAL A 109 -1.01 -2.49 -1.63
C VAL A 109 -0.11 -3.50 -2.32
N VAL A 110 -0.58 -4.08 -3.41
CA VAL A 110 0.13 -5.11 -4.17
C VAL A 110 0.43 -4.63 -5.58
N SER A 111 1.60 -4.98 -6.10
CA SER A 111 1.96 -4.85 -7.51
C SER A 111 2.33 -6.21 -8.08
N TYR A 112 1.44 -6.79 -8.88
CA TYR A 112 1.67 -8.04 -9.62
C TYR A 112 2.03 -7.72 -11.06
N MET A 113 3.32 -7.68 -11.36
CA MET A 113 3.83 -7.54 -12.71
C MET A 113 3.79 -8.90 -13.41
N GLY A 114 3.44 -8.95 -14.69
CA GLY A 114 3.37 -10.24 -15.42
C GLY A 114 2.18 -10.42 -16.36
N GLY A 115 1.29 -9.45 -16.42
CA GLY A 115 0.19 -9.43 -17.39
C GLY A 115 -0.77 -10.60 -17.21
N VAL A 116 -0.99 -11.37 -18.28
CA VAL A 116 -2.04 -12.40 -18.32
C VAL A 116 -1.82 -13.50 -17.27
N SER A 117 -0.56 -13.81 -16.93
CA SER A 117 -0.19 -14.91 -16.03
C SER A 117 -0.72 -14.78 -14.61
N ASN A 118 -0.99 -13.55 -14.15
CA ASN A 118 -1.40 -13.27 -12.77
C ASN A 118 -2.77 -12.58 -12.68
N LYS A 119 -3.45 -12.37 -13.82
CA LYS A 119 -4.72 -11.64 -13.92
C LYS A 119 -5.80 -12.19 -12.98
N LYS A 120 -5.89 -13.52 -12.86
CA LYS A 120 -6.83 -14.19 -11.95
C LYS A 120 -6.61 -13.78 -10.50
N GLU A 121 -5.36 -13.82 -10.05
CA GLU A 121 -5.01 -13.50 -8.66
C GLU A 121 -5.09 -12.00 -8.39
N MET A 122 -4.78 -11.14 -9.38
CA MET A 122 -5.04 -9.70 -9.29
C MET A 122 -6.53 -9.38 -9.10
N SER A 123 -7.41 -10.03 -9.87
CA SER A 123 -8.86 -9.87 -9.70
C SER A 123 -9.29 -10.32 -8.31
N ARG A 124 -8.80 -11.48 -7.87
CA ARG A 124 -9.11 -12.05 -6.56
C ARG A 124 -8.71 -11.12 -5.41
N LEU A 125 -7.51 -10.52 -5.46
CA LEU A 125 -7.08 -9.51 -4.47
C LEU A 125 -8.04 -8.33 -4.42
N ARG A 126 -8.43 -7.79 -5.59
CA ARG A 126 -9.34 -6.64 -5.68
C ARG A 126 -10.75 -6.96 -5.18
N GLU A 127 -11.27 -8.14 -5.49
CA GLU A 127 -12.57 -8.62 -5.01
C GLU A 127 -12.63 -8.70 -3.48
N HIS A 128 -11.49 -8.91 -2.82
CA HIS A 128 -11.36 -8.92 -1.36
C HIS A 128 -10.91 -7.56 -0.79
N GLY A 129 -10.96 -6.48 -1.57
CA GLY A 129 -10.63 -5.14 -1.11
C GLY A 129 -9.14 -4.82 -1.01
N VAL A 130 -8.24 -5.67 -1.52
CA VAL A 130 -6.80 -5.41 -1.56
C VAL A 130 -6.41 -4.74 -2.89
N PRO A 131 -5.97 -3.47 -2.90
CA PRO A 131 -5.56 -2.79 -4.13
C PRO A 131 -4.38 -3.51 -4.79
N CYS A 132 -4.56 -3.91 -6.05
CA CYS A 132 -3.53 -4.62 -6.82
C CYS A 132 -3.30 -3.97 -8.19
N PHE A 133 -2.05 -3.63 -8.51
CA PHE A 133 -1.65 -2.91 -9.72
C PHE A 133 -0.64 -3.70 -10.56
N SER A 134 -0.57 -3.43 -11.86
CA SER A 134 0.38 -4.11 -12.75
C SER A 134 1.77 -3.49 -12.75
N PHE A 135 1.87 -2.22 -12.32
CA PHE A 135 3.10 -1.45 -12.29
C PHE A 135 3.42 -0.98 -10.87
N PRO A 136 4.71 -1.06 -10.43
CA PRO A 136 5.10 -0.59 -9.12
C PRO A 136 4.74 0.87 -8.85
N GLN A 137 4.92 1.75 -9.84
CA GLN A 137 4.67 3.18 -9.69
C GLN A 137 3.19 3.48 -9.40
N ASP A 138 2.27 2.70 -9.96
CA ASP A 138 0.83 2.88 -9.70
C ASP A 138 0.46 2.43 -8.28
N ALA A 139 1.08 1.34 -7.80
CA ALA A 139 0.96 0.93 -6.40
C ALA A 139 1.48 2.02 -5.45
N ILE A 140 2.63 2.62 -5.77
CA ILE A 140 3.18 3.73 -4.97
C ILE A 140 2.28 4.96 -5.02
N ARG A 141 1.76 5.33 -6.19
CA ARG A 141 0.81 6.46 -6.34
C ARG A 141 -0.45 6.23 -5.51
N SER A 142 -0.95 5.00 -5.45
CA SER A 142 -2.07 4.65 -4.59
C SER A 142 -1.75 4.88 -3.11
N VAL A 143 -0.55 4.51 -2.65
CA VAL A 143 -0.13 4.78 -1.26
C VAL A 143 0.03 6.27 -1.00
N ALA A 144 0.56 7.03 -1.96
CA ALA A 144 0.65 8.49 -1.85
C ALA A 144 -0.73 9.14 -1.68
N GLY A 145 -1.72 8.72 -2.46
CA GLY A 145 -3.09 9.19 -2.31
C GLY A 145 -3.71 8.86 -0.95
N ILE A 146 -3.43 7.66 -0.40
CA ILE A 146 -3.87 7.30 0.95
C ILE A 146 -3.22 8.20 2.01
N TYR A 147 -1.91 8.48 1.86
CA TYR A 147 -1.18 9.36 2.77
C TYR A 147 -1.68 10.81 2.72
N GLU A 148 -1.88 11.35 1.53
CA GLU A 148 -2.45 12.69 1.32
C GLU A 148 -3.85 12.78 1.94
N TYR A 149 -4.69 11.77 1.73
CA TYR A 149 -6.02 11.72 2.33
C TYR A 149 -5.97 11.69 3.86
N SER A 150 -5.07 10.90 4.46
CA SER A 150 -4.85 10.90 5.92
C SER A 150 -4.51 12.31 6.41
N CYS A 151 -3.60 13.01 5.72
CA CYS A 151 -3.23 14.38 6.08
C CYS A 151 -4.39 15.36 5.97
N ILE A 152 -5.37 15.12 5.08
CA ILE A 152 -6.57 15.95 4.95
C ILE A 152 -7.54 15.67 6.10
N VAL A 153 -7.74 14.40 6.45
CA VAL A 153 -8.64 13.99 7.54
C VAL A 153 -8.10 14.42 8.91
N ASP A 154 -6.78 14.37 9.09
CA ASP A 154 -6.11 14.73 10.35
C ASP A 154 -5.97 16.25 10.55
N LYS A 155 -6.24 17.07 9.51
CA LYS A 155 -6.29 18.52 9.67
C LYS A 155 -7.49 18.87 10.54
N GLU A 156 -7.25 19.58 11.63
CA GLU A 156 -8.30 20.24 12.39
C GLU A 156 -9.13 21.10 11.43
N THR A 157 -10.46 20.98 11.49
CA THR A 157 -11.36 21.82 10.71
C THR A 157 -11.03 23.27 11.01
N GLU A 158 -10.57 24.00 9.99
CA GLU A 158 -10.35 25.43 10.10
C GLU A 158 -11.62 26.09 10.65
N THR A 159 -11.48 26.88 11.71
CA THR A 159 -12.58 27.68 12.23
C THR A 159 -12.85 28.80 11.23
N TYR A 160 -13.87 28.64 10.41
CA TYR A 160 -14.31 29.68 9.49
C TYR A 160 -14.95 30.82 10.28
N GLU A 161 -14.68 32.06 9.87
CA GLU A 161 -15.44 33.22 10.36
C GLU A 161 -16.92 33.01 10.04
N GLN A 162 -17.75 33.06 11.08
CA GLN A 162 -19.20 33.01 10.96
C GLN A 162 -19.70 34.43 10.73
N PHE A 163 -20.29 34.69 9.58
CA PHE A 163 -20.96 35.96 9.29
C PHE A 163 -22.45 35.83 9.61
N GLU A 164 -23.06 36.89 10.15
CA GLU A 164 -24.53 36.97 10.15
C GLU A 164 -25.01 37.04 8.71
N VAL A 165 -25.67 35.97 8.26
CA VAL A 165 -26.23 35.85 6.91
C VAL A 165 -27.70 35.48 6.99
N ASP A 166 -28.51 36.11 6.13
CA ASP A 166 -29.91 35.71 5.94
C ASP A 166 -29.99 34.46 5.06
N SER A 167 -29.76 33.31 5.70
CA SER A 167 -29.83 32.00 5.05
C SER A 167 -31.21 31.69 4.44
N LYS A 168 -32.29 32.28 4.97
CA LYS A 168 -33.65 32.10 4.46
C LYS A 168 -33.84 32.86 3.15
N GLN A 169 -33.34 34.10 3.07
CA GLN A 169 -33.36 34.87 1.83
C GLN A 169 -32.53 34.17 0.74
N ALA A 170 -31.33 33.69 1.08
CA ALA A 170 -30.49 32.95 0.14
C ALA A 170 -31.19 31.70 -0.40
N GLN A 171 -31.79 30.90 0.48
CA GLN A 171 -32.57 29.72 0.09
C GLN A 171 -33.76 30.08 -0.82
N SER A 172 -34.50 31.14 -0.48
CA SER A 172 -35.63 31.58 -1.31
C SER A 172 -35.20 31.99 -2.73
N ILE A 173 -34.05 32.66 -2.88
CA ILE A 173 -33.53 33.03 -4.21
C ILE A 173 -33.18 31.77 -5.02
N PHE A 174 -32.49 30.80 -4.42
CA PHE A 174 -32.15 29.55 -5.11
C PHE A 174 -33.39 28.74 -5.47
N GLN A 175 -34.37 28.67 -4.58
CA GLN A 175 -35.65 27.98 -4.79
C GLN A 175 -36.39 28.59 -6.00
N ASN A 176 -36.51 29.92 -6.05
CA ASN A 176 -37.17 30.61 -7.15
C ASN A 176 -36.49 30.35 -8.50
N VAL A 177 -35.14 30.33 -8.54
CA VAL A 177 -34.38 30.04 -9.77
C VAL A 177 -34.53 28.58 -10.22
N LEU A 178 -34.70 27.64 -9.29
CA LEU A 178 -34.92 26.23 -9.60
C LEU A 178 -36.36 25.97 -10.09
N GLU A 179 -37.32 26.74 -9.63
CA GLU A 179 -38.74 26.65 -10.00
C GLU A 179 -39.06 27.39 -11.32
N ASP A 180 -38.19 28.29 -11.79
CA ASP A 180 -38.29 29.00 -13.09
C ASP A 180 -37.89 28.13 -14.32
N LYS A 181 -37.81 26.80 -14.17
CA LYS A 181 -37.56 25.82 -15.26
C LYS A 181 -38.78 24.96 -15.55
#